data_AF-A0A496XXQ8-F1
#
_entry.id   AF-A0A496XXQ8-F1
#
_cell.length_a   1.000
_cell.length_b   1.000
_cell.length_c   1.000
_cell.angle_alpha   90.00
_cell.angle_beta   90.00
_cell.angle_gamma   90.00
#
_symmetry.space_group_name_H-M   'P 1'
#
loop_
_entity.id
_entity.type
_entity.pdbx_description
1 polymer ?
#
loop_
_entity_poly.entity_id
_entity_poly.type
_entity_poly.pdbx_seq_one_letter_code
_entity_poly.pdbx_strand_id
1 'polypeptide(L)'
;MTTDEFIKDIEISCNLIVYISAKHILNKLNIKNINKKEIKDIFSNYNNYIIYLNDIAGQIYRRHNSSTEFIYKELCIHLNIEWDNKSLYESRLKKLNHIDDCVLDELDDDIKDSVMKKLNQQKTEIENSRYYETIKN
;
A
#
# COMPACT_ATOMS: atom_id res chain seq x y z
N MET A 1 -16.20 -9.72 16.74
CA MET A 1 -15.08 -10.67 16.67
C MET A 1 -13.94 -10.12 17.50
N THR A 2 -13.11 -11.00 18.03
CA THR A 2 -11.87 -10.57 18.68
C THR A 2 -10.83 -10.24 17.60
N THR A 3 -9.81 -9.45 17.97
CA THR A 3 -8.67 -9.23 17.09
C THR A 3 -7.98 -10.56 16.72
N ASP A 4 -7.92 -11.51 17.65
CA ASP A 4 -7.32 -12.83 17.42
C ASP A 4 -8.10 -13.66 16.40
N GLU A 5 -9.44 -13.62 16.45
CA GLU A 5 -10.29 -14.28 15.45
C GLU A 5 -10.03 -13.71 14.04
N PHE A 6 -9.93 -12.39 13.92
CA PHE A 6 -9.62 -11.73 12.66
C PHE A 6 -8.21 -12.07 12.15
N ILE A 7 -7.21 -12.04 13.03
CA ILE A 7 -5.83 -12.38 12.65
C ILE A 7 -5.70 -13.82 12.19
N LYS A 8 -6.42 -14.75 12.83
CA LYS A 8 -6.46 -16.15 12.43
C LYS A 8 -7.14 -16.35 11.07
N ASP A 9 -8.18 -15.57 10.78
CA ASP A 9 -8.83 -15.56 9.46
C ASP A 9 -7.86 -15.14 8.34
N ILE A 10 -7.06 -14.09 8.58
CA ILE A 10 -6.02 -13.65 7.64
C ILE A 10 -4.90 -14.69 7.49
N GLU A 11 -4.48 -15.32 8.59
CA GLU A 11 -3.43 -16.36 8.58
C GLU A 11 -3.78 -17.54 7.67
N ILE A 12 -5.06 -17.92 7.62
CA ILE A 12 -5.55 -19.04 6.82
C ILE A 12 -5.83 -18.63 5.37
N SER A 13 -6.29 -17.39 5.17
CA SER A 13 -6.87 -16.95 3.89
C SER A 13 -5.93 -16.13 3.01
N CYS A 14 -4.86 -15.57 3.58
CA CYS A 14 -3.95 -14.67 2.89
C CYS A 14 -2.49 -15.15 2.98
N ASN A 15 -1.63 -14.53 2.18
CA ASN A 15 -0.19 -14.73 2.26
C ASN A 15 0.34 -14.39 3.65
N LEU A 16 1.40 -15.12 4.04
CA LEU A 16 2.08 -14.93 5.33
C LEU A 16 2.46 -13.46 5.60
N ILE A 17 2.88 -12.74 4.57
CA ILE A 17 3.29 -11.34 4.70
C ILE A 17 2.11 -10.40 5.00
N VAL A 18 0.91 -10.72 4.50
CA VAL A 18 -0.33 -10.01 4.80
C VAL A 18 -0.74 -10.26 6.25
N TYR A 19 -0.67 -11.51 6.69
CA TYR A 19 -0.87 -11.87 8.10
C TYR A 19 0.08 -11.11 9.04
N ILE A 20 1.38 -11.13 8.76
CA ILE A 20 2.39 -10.42 9.58
C ILE A 20 2.06 -8.92 9.63
N SER A 21 1.71 -8.34 8.49
CA SER A 21 1.40 -6.91 8.38
C SER A 21 0.13 -6.53 9.14
N ALA A 22 -0.95 -7.29 8.97
CA ALA A 22 -2.21 -7.05 9.68
C ALA A 22 -2.05 -7.18 11.20
N LYS A 23 -1.33 -8.23 11.65
CA LYS A 23 -1.02 -8.44 13.06
C LYS A 23 -0.21 -7.29 13.65
N HIS A 24 0.81 -6.83 12.93
CA HIS A 24 1.63 -5.70 13.35
C HIS A 24 0.81 -4.42 13.52
N ILE A 25 -0.03 -4.10 12.54
CA ILE A 25 -0.90 -2.91 12.57
C ILE A 25 -1.85 -2.95 13.77
N LEU A 26 -2.55 -4.06 13.99
CA LEU A 26 -3.51 -4.18 15.09
C LEU A 26 -2.85 -4.13 16.46
N ASN A 27 -1.66 -4.73 16.61
CA ASN A 27 -0.85 -4.63 17.82
C ASN A 27 -0.46 -3.18 18.11
N LYS A 28 -0.03 -2.43 17.08
CA LYS A 28 0.36 -1.02 17.19
C LYS A 28 -0.80 -0.11 17.58
N LEU A 29 -2.01 -0.47 17.18
CA LEU A 29 -3.25 0.23 17.55
C LEU A 29 -3.81 -0.17 18.93
N ASN A 30 -3.26 -1.22 19.56
CA ASN A 30 -3.72 -1.76 20.85
C ASN A 30 -5.23 -2.08 20.89
N ILE A 31 -5.77 -2.58 19.77
CA ILE A 31 -7.19 -2.92 19.64
C ILE A 31 -7.40 -4.39 20.03
N LYS A 32 -8.18 -4.64 21.08
CA LYS A 32 -8.50 -6.01 21.58
C LYS A 32 -9.77 -6.60 20.95
N ASN A 33 -10.76 -5.76 20.74
CA ASN A 33 -12.03 -6.11 20.11
C ASN A 33 -12.21 -5.21 18.91
N ILE A 34 -12.62 -5.80 17.80
CA ILE A 34 -12.79 -5.06 16.56
C ILE A 34 -14.02 -5.57 15.82
N ASN A 35 -14.84 -4.63 15.35
CA ASN A 35 -15.96 -4.96 14.50
C ASN A 35 -15.60 -4.81 13.01
N LYS A 36 -16.45 -5.35 12.13
CA LYS A 36 -16.20 -5.35 10.69
C LYS A 36 -16.07 -3.95 10.09
N LYS A 37 -16.76 -2.95 10.63
CA LYS A 37 -16.69 -1.57 10.18
C LYS A 37 -15.32 -0.96 10.55
N GLU A 38 -14.89 -1.13 11.80
CA GLU A 38 -13.58 -0.66 12.27
C GLU A 38 -12.42 -1.29 11.49
N ILE A 39 -12.50 -2.60 11.19
CA ILE A 39 -11.54 -3.29 10.32
C ILE A 39 -11.43 -2.57 8.97
N LYS A 40 -12.58 -2.30 8.33
CA LYS A 40 -12.60 -1.62 7.04
C LYS A 40 -12.07 -0.20 7.13
N ASP A 41 -12.40 0.55 8.17
CA ASP A 41 -11.94 1.92 8.35
C ASP A 41 -10.41 1.99 8.54
N ILE A 42 -9.83 1.05 9.30
CA ILE A 42 -8.37 0.95 9.50
C ILE A 42 -7.66 0.60 8.20
N PHE A 43 -8.16 -0.41 7.48
CA PHE A 43 -7.45 -1.00 6.35
C PHE A 43 -7.81 -0.42 4.99
N SER A 44 -8.85 0.41 4.88
CA SER A 44 -9.20 1.09 3.62
C SER A 44 -8.28 2.27 3.30
N ASN A 45 -7.50 2.77 4.25
CA ASN A 45 -6.59 3.90 4.03
C ASN A 45 -5.15 3.44 3.81
N TYR A 46 -4.67 3.55 2.58
CA TYR A 46 -3.32 3.16 2.18
C TYR A 46 -2.22 3.97 2.90
N ASN A 47 -2.45 5.26 3.18
CA ASN A 47 -1.48 6.08 3.90
C ASN A 47 -1.27 5.60 5.34
N ASN A 48 -2.35 5.18 6.01
CA ASN A 48 -2.26 4.55 7.33
C ASN A 48 -1.42 3.27 7.26
N TYR A 49 -1.63 2.48 6.20
CA TYR A 49 -0.88 1.25 5.96
C TYR A 49 0.63 1.50 5.88
N ILE A 50 1.05 2.52 5.13
CA ILE A 50 2.46 2.94 5.04
C ILE A 50 2.98 3.39 6.41
N ILE A 51 2.24 4.24 7.12
CA ILE A 51 2.65 4.79 8.43
C ILE A 51 2.85 3.67 9.45
N TYR A 52 1.92 2.73 9.51
CA TYR A 52 1.96 1.67 10.51
C TYR A 52 3.00 0.61 10.20
N LEU A 53 3.31 0.36 8.93
CA LEU A 53 4.31 -0.63 8.52
C LEU A 53 5.73 -0.06 8.38
N ASN A 54 5.93 1.25 8.50
CA ASN A 54 7.24 1.88 8.25
C ASN A 54 8.39 1.21 9.03
N ASP A 55 8.16 0.83 10.29
CA ASP A 55 9.16 0.19 11.16
C ASP A 55 9.51 -1.25 10.75
N ILE A 56 8.66 -1.92 9.97
CA ILE A 56 8.90 -3.28 9.47
C ILE A 56 9.04 -3.37 7.95
N ALA A 57 8.82 -2.26 7.23
CA ALA A 57 8.82 -2.20 5.77
C ALA A 57 10.14 -2.75 5.18
N GLY A 58 11.28 -2.39 5.77
CA GLY A 58 12.58 -2.90 5.34
C GLY A 58 12.76 -4.42 5.53
N GLN A 59 12.05 -5.05 6.47
CA GLN A 59 12.05 -6.51 6.62
C GLN A 59 11.10 -7.17 5.61
N ILE A 60 9.94 -6.56 5.38
CA ILE A 60 8.96 -6.97 4.39
C ILE A 60 9.59 -7.02 2.99
N TYR A 61 10.19 -5.92 2.55
CA TYR A 61 10.77 -5.80 1.21
C TYR A 61 11.91 -6.81 0.97
N ARG A 62 12.81 -6.96 1.95
CA ARG A 62 14.01 -7.79 1.81
C ARG A 62 13.74 -9.29 1.88
N ARG A 63 12.79 -9.72 2.72
CA ARG A 63 12.55 -11.16 2.96
C ARG A 63 11.50 -11.77 2.04
N HIS A 64 10.59 -10.96 1.50
CA HIS A 64 9.41 -11.48 0.80
C HIS A 64 9.28 -11.01 -0.65
N ASN A 65 10.23 -10.22 -1.16
CA ASN A 65 10.20 -9.63 -2.51
C ASN A 65 8.82 -9.04 -2.87
N SER A 66 8.21 -8.39 -1.88
CA SER A 66 6.80 -7.97 -1.93
C SER A 66 6.73 -6.48 -1.66
N SER A 67 5.71 -5.79 -2.19
CA SER A 67 5.53 -4.35 -2.02
C SER A 67 4.41 -4.03 -1.02
N THR A 68 4.46 -2.86 -0.37
CA THR A 68 3.35 -2.42 0.49
C THR A 68 2.04 -2.31 -0.29
N GLU A 69 2.08 -1.97 -1.58
CA GLU A 69 0.90 -1.97 -2.45
C GLU A 69 0.34 -3.38 -2.68
N PHE A 70 1.19 -4.39 -2.87
CA PHE A 70 0.75 -5.78 -2.99
C PHE A 70 0.04 -6.27 -1.72
N ILE A 71 0.67 -6.04 -0.56
CA ILE A 71 0.13 -6.44 0.75
C ILE A 71 -1.23 -5.76 0.99
N TYR A 72 -1.29 -4.46 0.72
CA TYR A 72 -2.51 -3.68 0.84
C TYR A 72 -3.61 -4.19 -0.08
N LYS A 73 -3.29 -4.46 -1.35
CA LYS A 73 -4.25 -4.97 -2.35
C LYS A 73 -4.84 -6.30 -1.90
N GLU A 74 -4.00 -7.25 -1.49
CA GLU A 74 -4.45 -8.56 -1.05
C GLU A 74 -5.36 -8.47 0.18
N LEU A 75 -4.97 -7.66 1.17
CA LEU A 75 -5.80 -7.44 2.35
C LEU A 75 -7.15 -6.78 2.01
N CYS A 76 -7.15 -5.77 1.13
CA CYS A 76 -8.37 -5.12 0.69
C CYS A 76 -9.30 -6.10 -0.04
N ILE A 77 -8.76 -6.96 -0.90
CA ILE A 77 -9.52 -8.01 -1.57
C ILE A 77 -10.16 -8.95 -0.54
N HIS A 78 -9.41 -9.42 0.44
CA HIS A 78 -9.94 -10.28 1.53
C HIS A 78 -11.08 -9.61 2.29
N LEU A 79 -10.95 -8.32 2.58
CA LEU A 79 -11.95 -7.53 3.31
C LEU A 79 -13.12 -7.06 2.46
N ASN A 80 -13.12 -7.36 1.16
CA ASN A 80 -14.04 -6.81 0.17
C ASN A 80 -14.11 -5.28 0.25
N ILE A 81 -12.94 -4.65 0.09
CA ILE A 81 -12.70 -3.21 0.01
C ILE A 81 -12.13 -2.91 -1.38
N GLU A 82 -12.57 -1.84 -2.03
CA GLU A 82 -11.94 -1.36 -3.26
C GLU A 82 -10.51 -0.90 -2.92
N TRP A 83 -9.52 -1.60 -3.45
CA TRP A 83 -8.11 -1.33 -3.17
C TRP A 83 -7.60 -0.15 -4.00
N ASP A 84 -8.12 0.03 -5.21
CA ASP A 84 -7.73 1.13 -6.09
C ASP A 84 -8.61 2.37 -5.81
N ASN A 85 -8.46 2.85 -4.57
CA ASN A 85 -9.27 3.94 -4.03
C ASN A 85 -8.47 5.24 -3.90
N LYS A 86 -9.16 6.30 -3.45
CA LYS A 86 -8.62 7.64 -3.25
C LYS A 86 -7.27 7.65 -2.51
N SER A 87 -7.14 6.89 -1.43
CA SER A 87 -5.95 6.94 -0.58
C SER A 87 -4.70 6.37 -1.28
N LEU A 88 -4.87 5.32 -2.09
CA LEU A 88 -3.80 4.75 -2.90
C LEU A 88 -3.42 5.71 -4.04
N TYR A 89 -4.43 6.27 -4.72
CA TYR A 89 -4.24 7.28 -5.77
C TYR A 89 -3.43 8.48 -5.27
N GLU A 90 -3.84 9.09 -4.15
CA GLU A 90 -3.15 10.25 -3.56
C GLU A 90 -1.70 9.92 -3.17
N SER A 91 -1.46 8.71 -2.65
CA SER A 91 -0.11 8.25 -2.32
C SER A 91 0.77 8.12 -3.57
N ARG A 92 0.25 7.57 -4.67
CA ARG A 92 0.96 7.47 -5.95
C ARG A 92 1.28 8.84 -6.53
N LEU A 93 0.31 9.75 -6.52
CA LEU A 93 0.49 11.12 -7.00
C LEU A 93 1.57 11.87 -6.21
N LYS A 94 1.58 11.71 -4.87
CA LYS A 94 2.61 12.31 -4.01
C LYS A 94 4.02 11.81 -4.33
N LYS A 95 4.18 10.52 -4.66
CA LYS A 95 5.48 9.96 -5.06
C LYS A 95 5.96 10.54 -6.39
N LEU A 96 5.06 10.73 -7.35
CA LEU A 96 5.40 11.30 -8.66
C LEU A 96 5.89 12.76 -8.55
N ASN A 97 5.23 13.56 -7.70
CA ASN A 97 5.55 14.98 -7.51
C ASN A 97 6.83 15.25 -6.70
N HIS A 98 7.57 14.21 -6.30
CA HIS A 98 8.77 14.34 -5.46
C HIS A 98 10.10 14.18 -6.21
N ILE A 99 10.06 14.01 -7.54
CA ILE A 99 11.29 14.02 -8.34
C ILE A 99 11.60 15.48 -8.70
N ASP A 100 12.78 15.93 -8.26
CA ASP A 100 13.29 17.26 -8.57
C ASP A 100 13.98 17.22 -9.93
N ASP A 101 13.50 18.03 -10.87
CA ASP A 101 14.05 18.15 -12.23
C ASP A 101 15.55 18.51 -12.20
N CYS A 102 15.99 19.26 -11.18
CA CYS A 102 17.41 19.61 -11.02
C CYS A 102 18.27 18.38 -10.75
N VAL A 103 17.75 17.40 -10.01
CA VAL A 103 18.46 16.15 -9.72
C VAL A 103 18.52 15.26 -10.96
N LEU A 104 17.47 15.26 -11.80
CA LEU A 104 17.46 14.52 -13.05
C LEU A 104 18.54 15.00 -14.03
N ASP A 105 18.82 16.30 -14.07
CA ASP A 105 19.79 16.88 -14.99
C ASP A 105 21.24 16.50 -14.67
N GLU A 106 21.55 16.22 -13.40
CA GLU A 106 22.89 15.87 -12.91
C GLU A 106 23.24 14.37 -13.03
N LEU A 107 22.28 13.51 -13.38
CA LEU A 107 22.49 12.06 -13.50
C LEU A 107 23.17 11.67 -14.82
N ASP A 108 23.85 10.52 -14.84
CA ASP A 108 24.33 9.92 -16.09
C ASP A 108 23.16 9.45 -16.97
N ASP A 109 23.33 9.47 -18.30
CA ASP A 109 22.26 9.16 -19.27
C ASP A 109 21.58 7.80 -19.03
N ASP A 110 22.35 6.75 -18.72
CA ASP A 110 21.82 5.42 -18.41
C ASP A 110 20.91 5.43 -17.15
N ILE A 111 21.26 6.26 -16.18
CA ILE A 111 20.49 6.42 -14.94
C ILE A 111 19.23 7.24 -15.23
N LYS A 112 19.34 8.32 -16.02
CA LYS A 112 18.17 9.12 -16.45
C LYS A 112 17.15 8.24 -17.16
N ASP A 113 17.58 7.41 -18.10
CA ASP A 113 16.69 6.49 -18.84
C ASP A 113 15.95 5.53 -17.90
N SER A 114 16.64 4.99 -16.90
CA SER A 114 16.05 4.11 -15.89
C SER A 114 15.01 4.85 -15.03
N VAL A 115 15.33 6.08 -14.60
CA VAL A 115 14.41 6.92 -13.82
C VAL A 115 13.19 7.30 -14.65
N MET A 116 13.37 7.70 -15.91
CA MET A 116 12.29 8.06 -16.83
C MET A 116 11.36 6.87 -17.13
N LYS A 117 11.91 5.66 -17.31
CA LYS A 117 11.09 4.44 -17.44
C LYS A 117 10.22 4.22 -16.20
N LYS A 118 10.80 4.37 -15.01
CA LYS A 118 10.08 4.22 -13.74
C LYS A 118 8.99 5.29 -13.56
N LEU A 119 9.29 6.54 -13.92
CA LEU A 119 8.33 7.65 -13.91
C LEU A 119 7.15 7.40 -14.85
N ASN A 120 7.43 6.97 -16.09
CA ASN A 120 6.39 6.65 -17.08
C ASN A 120 5.51 5.47 -16.62
N GLN A 121 6.11 4.47 -15.98
CA GLN A 121 5.35 3.38 -15.38
C GLN A 121 4.43 3.89 -14.26
N GLN A 122 4.93 4.72 -13.35
CA GLN A 122 4.11 5.31 -12.27
C GLN A 122 2.98 6.18 -12.82
N LYS A 123 3.24 6.97 -13.87
CA LYS A 123 2.21 7.76 -14.55
C LYS A 123 1.13 6.87 -15.14
N THR A 124 1.53 5.79 -15.81
CA THR A 124 0.60 4.78 -16.38
C THR A 124 -0.25 4.13 -15.28
N GLU A 125 0.33 3.82 -14.13
CA GLU A 125 -0.41 3.27 -12.96
C GLU A 125 -1.43 4.26 -12.39
N ILE A 126 -1.15 5.57 -12.44
CA ILE A 126 -2.09 6.63 -12.03
C ILE A 126 -3.21 6.78 -13.06
N GLU A 127 -2.88 6.81 -14.35
CA GLU A 127 -3.84 6.95 -15.44
C GLU A 127 -4.81 5.77 -15.55
N ASN A 128 -4.35 4.57 -15.18
CA ASN A 128 -5.17 3.35 -15.15
C ASN A 128 -5.86 3.13 -13.80
N SER A 129 -5.77 4.06 -12.85
CA SER A 129 -6.43 3.92 -11.56
C SER A 129 -7.95 4.05 -11.71
N ARG A 130 -8.70 3.11 -11.12
CA ARG A 130 -10.16 3.18 -11.02
C ARG A 130 -10.64 4.49 -10.40
N TYR A 131 -9.92 5.00 -9.42
CA TYR A 131 -10.26 6.28 -8.80
C TYR A 131 -10.01 7.47 -9.73
N TYR A 132 -9.03 7.38 -10.64
CA TYR A 132 -8.81 8.42 -11.64
C TYR A 132 -9.97 8.46 -12.66
N GLU A 133 -10.47 7.30 -13.09
CA GLU A 133 -11.63 7.22 -13.99
C GLU A 133 -12.91 7.85 -13.40
N THR A 134 -13.09 7.80 -12.08
CA THR A 134 -14.26 8.42 -11.42
C THR A 134 -14.14 9.93 -11.27
N ILE A 135 -12.93 10.50 -11.29
CA ILE A 135 -12.71 11.96 -11.26
C ILE A 135 -12.77 12.56 -12.68
N LYS A 136 -12.36 11.79 -13.68
CA LYS A 136 -12.28 12.26 -15.08
C LYS A 136 -13.67 12.38 -15.74
N ASN A 137 -14.66 11.64 -15.25
CA ASN A 137 -16.06 11.65 -15.70
C ASN A 137 -16.93 12.53 -14.82
#